data_AF-A0A2G9M9H5-F1
#
_entry.id   AF-A0A2G9M9H5-F1
#
_cell.length_a   1.000
_cell.length_b   1.000
_cell.length_c   1.000
_cell.angle_alpha   90.00
_cell.angle_beta   90.00
_cell.angle_gamma   90.00
#
_symmetry.space_group_name_H-M   'P 1'
#
loop_
_entity.id
_entity.type
_entity.pdbx_description
1 polymer ?
#
loop_
_entity_poly.entity_id
_entity_poly.type
_entity_poly.pdbx_seq_one_letter_code
_entity_poly.pdbx_strand_id
1 'polypeptide(L)'
;MKKIVLLLLILIPAVYAQLSWDVTDLRCGDGKLDEFELCEKNVDKNWCDELADLLEIDTACDQAHCTCAPRVNRAFCGNDKREGVEVCDGAGDNFCEEYGNLIGLKLSCNPDTCGCKIDDAVPADYNPLIVDELEQQANARAVCGDKEIGRGEDCDPPNTLCTKGTGEAGVCTEFCECLTAEELVALETENSETERNESAENQIGALENETVVQDEQLDLLEEETEEKEIEQKGFLARLWEWIILVFA
;
A
#
# COMPACT_ATOMS: atom_id res chain seq x y z
N MET A 1 -15.70 -41.15 -27.98
CA MET A 1 -16.48 -39.93 -27.63
C MET A 1 -15.97 -39.41 -26.29
N LYS A 2 -16.21 -38.12 -25.98
CA LYS A 2 -15.99 -37.45 -24.67
C LYS A 2 -14.73 -37.86 -23.88
N LYS A 3 -13.66 -37.06 -23.99
CA LYS A 3 -12.65 -36.96 -22.93
C LYS A 3 -13.36 -36.43 -21.67
N ILE A 4 -13.27 -37.12 -20.53
CA ILE A 4 -13.64 -36.53 -19.24
C ILE A 4 -12.40 -35.80 -18.74
N VAL A 5 -12.42 -34.47 -18.86
CA VAL A 5 -11.44 -33.62 -18.17
C VAL A 5 -11.89 -33.57 -16.71
N LEU A 6 -11.23 -34.34 -15.85
CA LEU A 6 -11.43 -34.26 -14.42
C LEU A 6 -10.78 -32.97 -13.93
N LEU A 7 -11.54 -31.88 -13.95
CA LEU A 7 -11.11 -30.59 -13.42
C LEU A 7 -11.06 -30.71 -11.90
N LEU A 8 -9.93 -31.19 -11.38
CA LEU A 8 -9.70 -31.35 -9.95
C LEU A 8 -9.50 -29.96 -9.35
N LEU A 9 -10.60 -29.34 -8.96
CA LEU A 9 -10.64 -28.01 -8.36
C LEU A 9 -9.98 -28.14 -6.99
N ILE A 10 -8.70 -27.76 -6.91
CA ILE A 10 -7.93 -27.78 -5.68
C ILE A 10 -8.50 -26.69 -4.79
N LEU A 11 -9.47 -27.08 -3.95
CA LEU A 11 -9.79 -26.38 -2.72
C LEU A 11 -8.55 -26.48 -1.83
N ILE A 12 -7.63 -25.53 -2.00
CA ILE A 12 -6.59 -25.26 -1.02
C ILE A 12 -7.35 -24.98 0.28
N PRO A 13 -7.12 -25.76 1.37
CA PRO A 13 -7.73 -25.43 2.64
C PRO A 13 -7.26 -24.02 3.01
N ALA A 14 -8.19 -23.11 3.26
CA ALA A 14 -7.83 -21.79 3.75
C ALA A 14 -7.18 -21.98 5.13
N VAL A 15 -5.86 -21.77 5.19
CA VAL A 15 -5.06 -21.95 6.40
C VAL A 15 -4.96 -20.61 7.09
N TYR A 16 -5.52 -20.49 8.28
CA TYR A 16 -5.54 -19.24 9.06
C TYR A 16 -4.47 -19.29 10.14
N ALA A 17 -3.81 -18.17 10.40
CA ALA A 17 -2.88 -18.07 11.52
C ALA A 17 -3.61 -17.86 12.86
N GLN A 18 -2.81 -17.90 13.91
CA GLN A 18 -3.21 -17.76 15.32
C GLN A 18 -3.59 -16.31 15.67
N LEU A 19 -3.13 -15.35 14.85
CA LEU A 19 -3.61 -13.96 14.70
C LEU A 19 -3.96 -13.72 13.21
N SER A 20 -4.58 -12.58 12.86
CA SER A 20 -4.91 -12.27 11.47
C SER A 20 -3.70 -11.75 10.68
N TRP A 21 -3.49 -12.24 9.46
CA TRP A 21 -2.43 -11.76 8.56
C TRP A 21 -2.58 -10.28 8.20
N ASP A 22 -3.81 -9.77 8.17
CA ASP A 22 -4.09 -8.34 7.96
C ASP A 22 -3.52 -7.42 9.07
N VAL A 23 -2.99 -8.02 10.15
CA VAL A 23 -2.24 -7.36 11.23
C VAL A 23 -0.76 -7.78 11.20
N THR A 24 -0.45 -9.07 11.07
CA THR A 24 0.93 -9.58 11.16
C THR A 24 1.79 -9.23 9.94
N ASP A 25 1.20 -9.17 8.74
CA ASP A 25 1.94 -8.95 7.50
C ASP A 25 2.33 -7.47 7.29
N LEU A 26 1.74 -6.53 8.05
CA LEU A 26 1.95 -5.08 7.88
C LEU A 26 3.37 -4.60 8.22
N ARG A 27 4.08 -5.30 9.10
CA ARG A 27 5.47 -4.98 9.48
C ARG A 27 6.47 -6.15 9.41
N CYS A 28 5.98 -7.35 9.07
CA CYS A 28 6.81 -8.53 8.92
C CYS A 28 8.01 -8.31 7.99
N GLY A 29 9.20 -8.70 8.43
CA GLY A 29 10.45 -8.50 7.70
C GLY A 29 11.20 -7.19 7.99
N ASP A 30 10.74 -6.34 8.94
CA ASP A 30 11.41 -5.08 9.28
C ASP A 30 12.61 -5.21 10.26
N GLY A 31 12.91 -6.42 10.74
CA GLY A 31 14.02 -6.72 11.64
C GLY A 31 13.75 -6.45 13.13
N LYS A 32 12.51 -6.15 13.53
CA LYS A 32 12.05 -6.08 14.93
C LYS A 32 11.00 -7.16 15.19
N LEU A 33 10.83 -7.53 16.46
CA LEU A 33 9.76 -8.42 16.92
C LEU A 33 8.95 -7.66 17.97
N ASP A 34 7.69 -7.36 17.69
CA ASP A 34 6.75 -6.75 18.63
C ASP A 34 5.53 -7.63 18.95
N GLU A 35 4.60 -7.13 19.76
CA GLU A 35 3.47 -7.89 20.32
C GLU A 35 2.47 -8.43 19.28
N PHE A 36 2.51 -7.95 18.04
CA PHE A 36 1.66 -8.43 16.94
C PHE A 36 2.33 -9.51 16.07
N GLU A 37 3.61 -9.83 16.32
CA GLU A 37 4.42 -10.75 15.52
C GLU A 37 4.83 -11.96 16.37
N LEU A 38 4.85 -13.17 15.78
CA LEU A 38 5.27 -14.38 16.49
C LEU A 38 6.72 -14.78 16.19
N CYS A 39 7.28 -14.31 15.09
CA CYS A 39 8.69 -14.45 14.78
C CYS A 39 9.11 -13.40 13.75
N GLU A 40 10.37 -13.00 13.76
CA GLU A 40 10.92 -12.11 12.74
C GLU A 40 12.21 -12.68 12.12
N LYS A 41 12.41 -12.36 10.85
CA LYS A 41 13.60 -12.68 10.09
C LYS A 41 14.87 -12.01 10.67
N ASN A 42 15.88 -12.82 10.95
CA ASN A 42 17.15 -12.43 11.59
C ASN A 42 17.05 -11.95 13.05
N VAL A 43 15.90 -12.15 13.72
CA VAL A 43 15.79 -11.95 15.17
C VAL A 43 15.94 -13.31 15.85
N ASP A 44 16.89 -13.43 16.79
CA ASP A 44 17.18 -14.70 17.49
C ASP A 44 16.03 -15.16 18.41
N LYS A 45 15.15 -14.22 18.79
CA LYS A 45 13.92 -14.51 19.53
C LYS A 45 12.75 -14.77 18.57
N ASN A 46 11.96 -15.77 18.90
CA ASN A 46 10.61 -15.96 18.39
C ASN A 46 9.67 -16.27 19.59
N TRP A 47 8.39 -16.49 19.31
CA TRP A 47 7.35 -16.93 20.25
C TRP A 47 6.71 -18.28 19.82
N CYS A 48 7.21 -18.88 18.74
CA CYS A 48 6.72 -20.15 18.20
C CYS A 48 7.16 -21.35 19.06
N ASP A 49 8.31 -21.27 19.72
CA ASP A 49 8.74 -22.28 20.69
C ASP A 49 7.82 -22.30 21.93
N GLU A 50 7.46 -21.14 22.49
CA GLU A 50 6.49 -21.05 23.59
C GLU A 50 5.07 -21.45 23.16
N LEU A 51 4.66 -21.15 21.92
CA LEU A 51 3.39 -21.58 21.35
C LEU A 51 3.36 -23.10 21.06
N ALA A 52 4.50 -23.70 20.72
CA ALA A 52 4.66 -25.14 20.54
C ALA A 52 4.44 -25.89 21.87
N ASP A 53 5.08 -25.42 22.95
CA ASP A 53 4.87 -25.93 24.30
C ASP A 53 3.41 -25.77 24.75
N LEU A 54 2.77 -24.62 24.46
CA LEU A 54 1.37 -24.33 24.83
C LEU A 54 0.34 -25.23 24.12
N LEU A 55 0.59 -25.58 22.85
CA LEU A 55 -0.34 -26.38 22.04
C LEU A 55 -0.03 -27.88 22.02
N GLU A 56 1.10 -28.31 22.60
CA GLU A 56 1.68 -29.67 22.54
C GLU A 56 2.01 -30.15 21.11
N ILE A 57 2.54 -29.27 20.25
CA ILE A 57 2.89 -29.58 18.85
C ILE A 57 4.22 -28.96 18.40
N ASP A 58 4.96 -29.62 17.51
CA ASP A 58 6.10 -29.00 16.83
C ASP A 58 5.62 -27.81 15.97
N THR A 59 6.20 -26.62 16.17
CA THR A 59 5.99 -25.47 15.26
C THR A 59 7.32 -24.89 14.74
N ALA A 60 7.24 -23.99 13.77
CA ALA A 60 8.35 -23.27 13.19
C ALA A 60 7.91 -21.88 12.70
N CYS A 61 8.82 -20.91 12.74
CA CYS A 61 8.61 -19.57 12.21
C CYS A 61 8.32 -19.56 10.69
N ASP A 62 7.22 -18.92 10.28
CA ASP A 62 6.97 -18.54 8.90
C ASP A 62 7.36 -17.07 8.66
N GLN A 63 8.60 -16.86 8.21
CA GLN A 63 9.18 -15.55 7.88
C GLN A 63 8.52 -14.82 6.69
N ALA A 64 7.48 -15.40 6.06
CA ALA A 64 6.68 -14.70 5.04
C ALA A 64 5.48 -13.94 5.63
N HIS A 65 5.03 -14.32 6.83
CA HIS A 65 3.82 -13.79 7.49
C HIS A 65 4.03 -13.51 9.00
N CYS A 66 5.26 -13.71 9.51
CA CYS A 66 5.66 -13.52 10.91
C CYS A 66 4.75 -14.24 11.92
N THR A 67 4.26 -15.42 11.52
CA THR A 67 3.37 -16.31 12.27
C THR A 67 3.98 -17.71 12.38
N CYS A 68 3.36 -18.63 13.14
CA CYS A 68 3.90 -19.96 13.37
C CYS A 68 3.20 -21.01 12.50
N ALA A 69 3.98 -21.85 11.81
CA ALA A 69 3.51 -23.01 11.07
C ALA A 69 3.79 -24.31 11.85
N PRO A 70 2.97 -25.36 11.75
CA PRO A 70 1.73 -25.43 11.00
C PRO A 70 0.63 -24.54 11.61
N ARG A 71 -0.29 -24.09 10.75
CA ARG A 71 -1.34 -23.11 11.07
C ARG A 71 -2.73 -23.71 10.81
N VAL A 72 -3.78 -23.07 11.33
CA VAL A 72 -5.12 -23.65 11.51
C VAL A 72 -5.78 -24.00 10.19
N ASN A 73 -6.18 -25.26 10.04
CA ASN A 73 -6.96 -25.72 8.90
C ASN A 73 -8.45 -25.67 9.23
N ARG A 74 -9.17 -24.71 8.63
CA ARG A 74 -10.60 -24.46 8.85
C ARG A 74 -11.53 -25.65 8.54
N ALA A 75 -11.03 -26.75 7.98
CA ALA A 75 -11.78 -28.00 7.82
C ALA A 75 -12.08 -28.74 9.15
N PHE A 76 -11.37 -28.42 10.24
CA PHE A 76 -11.58 -29.01 11.57
C PHE A 76 -12.30 -28.05 12.53
N CYS A 77 -12.03 -26.75 12.39
CA CYS A 77 -12.66 -25.69 13.19
C CYS A 77 -14.20 -25.74 13.23
N GLY A 78 -14.77 -25.40 14.39
CA GLY A 78 -16.21 -25.37 14.65
C GLY A 78 -16.79 -26.72 15.09
N ASN A 79 -16.00 -27.57 15.76
CA ASN A 79 -16.39 -28.93 16.16
C ASN A 79 -16.42 -29.16 17.70
N ASP A 80 -16.29 -28.06 18.47
CA ASP A 80 -16.17 -27.97 19.93
C ASP A 80 -15.01 -28.81 20.51
N LYS A 81 -13.94 -29.02 19.73
CA LYS A 81 -12.72 -29.76 20.14
C LYS A 81 -11.49 -29.18 19.44
N ARG A 82 -10.55 -28.65 20.23
CA ARG A 82 -9.22 -28.23 19.76
C ARG A 82 -8.45 -29.41 19.18
N GLU A 83 -8.14 -29.37 17.88
CA GLU A 83 -7.36 -30.40 17.19
C GLU A 83 -6.02 -29.86 16.65
N GLY A 84 -4.94 -30.14 17.40
CA GLY A 84 -3.55 -29.86 17.00
C GLY A 84 -3.17 -28.37 17.05
N VAL A 85 -3.29 -27.70 15.91
CA VAL A 85 -2.83 -26.32 15.65
C VAL A 85 -3.80 -25.23 16.11
N GLU A 86 -5.02 -25.62 16.44
CA GLU A 86 -6.07 -24.71 16.91
C GLU A 86 -5.70 -24.15 18.29
N VAL A 87 -5.85 -22.84 18.45
CA VAL A 87 -5.63 -22.17 19.74
C VAL A 87 -6.92 -22.18 20.58
N CYS A 88 -8.08 -22.25 19.91
CA CYS A 88 -9.37 -22.52 20.51
C CYS A 88 -10.32 -23.17 19.50
N ASP A 89 -11.34 -23.89 19.96
CA ASP A 89 -12.49 -24.26 19.12
C ASP A 89 -13.80 -24.21 19.92
N GLY A 90 -14.67 -23.25 19.56
CA GLY A 90 -16.04 -23.16 20.06
C GLY A 90 -16.15 -23.16 21.60
N ALA A 91 -16.77 -24.21 22.14
CA ALA A 91 -16.93 -24.47 23.58
C ALA A 91 -15.92 -25.50 24.15
N GLY A 92 -14.90 -25.88 23.37
CA GLY A 92 -13.78 -26.72 23.79
C GLY A 92 -12.68 -25.95 24.53
N ASP A 93 -11.47 -26.51 24.55
CA ASP A 93 -10.30 -25.84 25.13
C ASP A 93 -9.98 -24.53 24.39
N ASN A 94 -9.55 -23.51 25.13
CA ASN A 94 -9.27 -22.17 24.61
C ASN A 94 -8.03 -21.59 25.29
N PHE A 95 -6.93 -21.57 24.56
CA PHE A 95 -5.64 -21.05 25.02
C PHE A 95 -5.41 -19.58 24.67
N CYS A 96 -6.38 -18.86 24.09
CA CYS A 96 -6.19 -17.46 23.69
C CYS A 96 -5.82 -16.53 24.86
N GLU A 97 -6.32 -16.78 26.07
CA GLU A 97 -5.92 -15.99 27.24
C GLU A 97 -4.44 -16.23 27.61
N GLU A 98 -3.98 -17.48 27.61
CA GLU A 98 -2.60 -17.84 27.96
C GLU A 98 -1.61 -17.39 26.86
N TYR A 99 -1.95 -17.63 25.60
CA TYR A 99 -1.24 -17.14 24.42
C TYR A 99 -1.16 -15.60 24.36
N GLY A 100 -2.25 -14.90 24.69
CA GLY A 100 -2.26 -13.44 24.78
C GLY A 100 -1.32 -12.92 25.88
N ASN A 101 -1.27 -13.60 27.03
CA ASN A 101 -0.33 -13.29 28.11
C ASN A 101 1.15 -13.55 27.73
N LEU A 102 1.45 -14.44 26.76
CA LEU A 102 2.82 -14.61 26.25
C LEU A 102 3.27 -13.37 25.45
N ILE A 103 2.45 -12.93 24.49
CA ILE A 103 2.81 -11.85 23.55
C ILE A 103 2.50 -10.44 24.06
N GLY A 104 1.66 -10.32 25.10
CA GLY A 104 1.29 -9.04 25.73
C GLY A 104 -0.05 -8.44 25.26
N LEU A 105 -0.83 -9.16 24.45
CA LEU A 105 -2.12 -8.72 23.93
C LEU A 105 -3.29 -9.36 24.70
N LYS A 106 -4.38 -8.61 24.92
CA LYS A 106 -5.65 -9.26 25.30
C LYS A 106 -6.25 -9.93 24.06
N LEU A 107 -6.38 -11.25 24.11
CA LEU A 107 -6.97 -12.05 23.04
C LEU A 107 -8.20 -12.80 23.55
N SER A 108 -9.12 -13.10 22.63
CA SER A 108 -10.19 -14.06 22.87
C SER A 108 -10.44 -14.96 21.64
N CYS A 109 -11.22 -16.03 21.82
CA CYS A 109 -11.42 -17.01 20.76
C CYS A 109 -12.17 -16.45 19.55
N ASN A 110 -11.73 -16.82 18.34
CA ASN A 110 -12.47 -16.60 17.10
C ASN A 110 -12.99 -17.94 16.54
N PRO A 111 -14.26 -18.32 16.80
CA PRO A 111 -14.80 -19.62 16.38
C PRO A 111 -15.00 -19.76 14.85
N ASP A 112 -14.84 -18.68 14.07
CA ASP A 112 -14.85 -18.76 12.61
C ASP A 112 -13.50 -19.21 12.02
N THR A 113 -12.39 -19.06 12.77
CA THR A 113 -11.02 -19.37 12.31
C THR A 113 -10.25 -20.35 13.22
N CYS A 114 -10.70 -20.54 14.47
CA CYS A 114 -10.04 -21.35 15.51
C CYS A 114 -8.60 -20.91 15.86
N GLY A 115 -8.27 -19.68 15.49
CA GLY A 115 -7.24 -18.85 16.10
C GLY A 115 -7.87 -17.81 17.04
N CYS A 116 -7.08 -16.83 17.43
CA CYS A 116 -7.51 -15.78 18.34
C CYS A 116 -7.77 -14.46 17.62
N LYS A 117 -8.70 -13.68 18.14
CA LYS A 117 -8.89 -12.27 17.79
C LYS A 117 -8.31 -11.38 18.89
N ILE A 118 -7.86 -10.20 18.49
CA ILE A 118 -7.39 -9.16 19.40
C ILE A 118 -8.63 -8.45 19.97
N ASP A 119 -8.72 -8.38 21.30
CA ASP A 119 -9.82 -7.73 22.03
C ASP A 119 -9.53 -6.24 22.31
N ASP A 120 -8.25 -5.85 22.29
CA ASP A 120 -7.78 -4.48 22.52
C ASP A 120 -7.84 -3.64 21.23
N ALA A 121 -7.67 -2.32 21.37
CA ALA A 121 -7.62 -1.41 20.23
C ALA A 121 -6.29 -1.56 19.47
N VAL A 122 -6.33 -2.26 18.33
CA VAL A 122 -5.22 -2.35 17.38
C VAL A 122 -4.78 -0.93 16.95
N PRO A 123 -3.49 -0.59 17.03
CA PRO A 123 -2.97 0.72 16.61
C PRO A 123 -3.31 1.08 15.15
N ALA A 124 -3.29 2.37 14.82
CA ALA A 124 -3.71 2.86 13.50
C ALA A 124 -2.84 2.34 12.34
N ASP A 125 -1.55 2.13 12.62
CA ASP A 125 -0.53 1.56 11.75
C ASP A 125 -0.60 0.02 11.61
N TYR A 126 -1.42 -0.64 12.43
CA TYR A 126 -1.72 -2.09 12.36
C TYR A 126 -3.17 -2.39 11.97
N ASN A 127 -4.00 -1.36 11.76
CA ASN A 127 -5.40 -1.51 11.40
C ASN A 127 -5.52 -1.40 9.88
N PRO A 128 -5.76 -2.51 9.15
CA PRO A 128 -5.70 -2.51 7.68
C PRO A 128 -6.70 -1.55 7.05
N LEU A 129 -7.86 -1.30 7.67
CA LEU A 129 -8.83 -0.33 7.16
C LEU A 129 -8.33 1.11 7.25
N ILE A 130 -7.51 1.42 8.27
CA ILE A 130 -6.90 2.74 8.45
C ILE A 130 -5.62 2.86 7.63
N VAL A 131 -4.85 1.79 7.45
CA VAL A 131 -3.71 1.75 6.53
C VAL A 131 -4.18 1.94 5.09
N ASP A 132 -5.20 1.21 4.63
CA ASP A 132 -5.83 1.38 3.32
C ASP A 132 -6.36 2.81 3.12
N GLU A 133 -7.01 3.39 4.14
CA GLU A 133 -7.52 4.76 4.07
C GLU A 133 -6.39 5.79 4.04
N LEU A 134 -5.34 5.63 4.86
CA LEU A 134 -4.18 6.52 4.89
C LEU A 134 -3.34 6.41 3.62
N GLU A 135 -3.18 5.22 3.05
CA GLU A 135 -2.58 5.04 1.73
C GLU A 135 -3.43 5.73 0.66
N GLN A 136 -4.75 5.53 0.65
CA GLN A 136 -5.65 6.22 -0.29
C GLN A 136 -5.57 7.75 -0.13
N GLN A 137 -5.52 8.28 1.09
CA GLN A 137 -5.38 9.72 1.36
C GLN A 137 -4.00 10.28 0.99
N ALA A 138 -2.92 9.50 1.19
CA ALA A 138 -1.57 9.88 0.78
C ALA A 138 -1.41 9.84 -0.75
N ASN A 139 -1.98 8.82 -1.40
CA ASN A 139 -2.03 8.67 -2.86
C ASN A 139 -2.98 9.68 -3.51
N ALA A 140 -3.93 10.26 -2.76
CA ALA A 140 -4.81 11.33 -3.21
C ALA A 140 -4.20 12.74 -3.06
N ARG A 141 -2.95 12.88 -2.62
CA ARG A 141 -2.18 14.13 -2.66
C ARG A 141 -1.22 14.17 -3.85
N ALA A 142 -1.81 14.07 -5.04
CA ALA A 142 -1.35 14.83 -6.20
C ALA A 142 -1.67 16.32 -5.94
N VAL A 143 -0.74 17.23 -6.19
CA VAL A 143 -0.86 18.68 -5.93
C VAL A 143 -0.31 19.48 -7.13
N CYS A 144 -0.79 19.10 -8.31
CA CYS A 144 -0.45 19.70 -9.60
C CYS A 144 -0.24 21.23 -9.56
N GLY A 145 0.99 21.65 -9.83
CA GLY A 145 1.51 23.01 -9.80
C GLY A 145 2.54 23.30 -8.69
N ASP A 146 2.88 22.34 -7.82
CA ASP A 146 3.80 22.56 -6.68
C ASP A 146 5.31 22.45 -7.03
N LYS A 147 5.63 21.90 -8.21
CA LYS A 147 6.96 21.65 -8.82
C LYS A 147 7.65 20.36 -8.40
N GLU A 148 6.97 19.45 -7.70
CA GLU A 148 7.43 18.08 -7.47
C GLU A 148 6.50 17.09 -8.21
N ILE A 149 7.04 16.08 -8.90
CA ILE A 149 6.21 15.08 -9.58
C ILE A 149 5.70 14.08 -8.54
N GLY A 150 4.46 14.25 -8.11
CA GLY A 150 3.78 13.47 -7.09
C GLY A 150 3.27 12.12 -7.56
N ARG A 151 2.67 11.36 -6.63
CA ARG A 151 2.18 10.00 -6.92
C ARG A 151 0.83 10.05 -7.63
N GLY A 152 0.84 9.87 -8.95
CA GLY A 152 -0.35 9.95 -9.80
C GLY A 152 -0.25 11.01 -10.89
N GLU A 153 0.83 11.79 -10.89
CA GLU A 153 1.15 12.80 -11.90
C GLU A 153 2.20 12.24 -12.87
N ASP A 154 2.05 12.50 -14.16
CA ASP A 154 3.09 12.19 -15.17
C ASP A 154 4.19 13.27 -15.20
N CYS A 155 3.87 14.47 -14.72
CA CYS A 155 4.67 15.69 -14.88
C CYS A 155 4.21 16.78 -13.92
N ASP A 156 5.12 17.70 -13.58
CA ASP A 156 4.79 18.94 -12.86
C ASP A 156 5.87 20.00 -13.19
N PRO A 157 5.54 21.30 -13.32
CA PRO A 157 4.21 21.92 -13.28
C PRO A 157 3.48 21.94 -14.63
N PRO A 158 2.18 22.31 -14.66
CA PRO A 158 1.40 22.51 -15.88
C PRO A 158 2.08 23.39 -16.94
N ASN A 159 1.74 23.13 -18.20
CA ASN A 159 2.25 23.82 -19.39
C ASN A 159 3.77 23.70 -19.62
N THR A 160 4.44 22.74 -18.96
CA THR A 160 5.86 22.40 -19.22
C THR A 160 6.01 21.24 -20.21
N LEU A 161 7.22 21.06 -20.73
CA LEU A 161 7.57 19.90 -21.57
C LEU A 161 7.84 18.67 -20.70
N CYS A 162 7.14 17.59 -21.00
CA CYS A 162 7.22 16.31 -20.29
C CYS A 162 7.62 15.17 -21.23
N THR A 163 7.76 13.95 -20.72
CA THR A 163 8.02 12.76 -21.54
C THR A 163 7.26 11.57 -20.98
N LYS A 164 6.37 10.98 -21.78
CA LYS A 164 5.60 9.79 -21.41
C LYS A 164 6.51 8.61 -21.09
N GLY A 165 6.01 7.64 -20.31
CA GLY A 165 6.68 6.35 -20.09
C GLY A 165 6.98 5.53 -21.37
N THR A 166 6.41 5.92 -22.52
CA THR A 166 6.74 5.40 -23.86
C THR A 166 8.01 6.00 -24.47
N GLY A 167 8.53 7.10 -23.92
CA GLY A 167 9.63 7.90 -24.48
C GLY A 167 9.19 9.00 -25.44
N GLU A 168 7.89 9.24 -25.60
CA GLU A 168 7.33 10.28 -26.45
C GLU A 168 7.25 11.62 -25.69
N ALA A 169 7.62 12.72 -26.37
CA ALA A 169 7.56 14.06 -25.79
C ALA A 169 6.13 14.62 -25.78
N GLY A 170 5.75 15.26 -24.67
CA GLY A 170 4.42 15.85 -24.50
C GLY A 170 4.46 17.21 -23.80
N VAL A 171 3.27 17.76 -23.54
CA VAL A 171 3.07 18.92 -22.69
C VAL A 171 2.25 18.52 -21.47
N CYS A 172 2.63 19.04 -20.31
CA CYS A 172 1.93 18.80 -19.05
C CYS A 172 0.61 19.57 -19.00
N THR A 173 -0.51 18.90 -18.72
CA THR A 173 -1.83 19.54 -18.62
C THR A 173 -2.03 20.26 -17.28
N GLU A 174 -3.13 20.98 -17.13
CA GLU A 174 -3.58 21.52 -15.83
C GLU A 174 -4.02 20.44 -14.82
N PHE A 175 -4.03 19.16 -15.25
CA PHE A 175 -4.27 17.99 -14.41
C PHE A 175 -3.00 17.15 -14.19
N CYS A 176 -1.83 17.64 -14.65
CA CYS A 176 -0.53 16.98 -14.53
C CYS A 176 -0.44 15.59 -15.21
N GLU A 177 -1.27 15.39 -16.23
CA GLU A 177 -1.11 14.34 -17.24
C GLU A 177 -0.15 14.82 -18.34
N CYS A 178 0.71 13.94 -18.84
CA CYS A 178 1.66 14.28 -19.90
C CYS A 178 1.10 13.85 -21.26
N LEU A 179 0.59 14.78 -22.08
CA LEU A 179 -0.10 14.45 -23.34
C LEU A 179 0.70 14.86 -24.58
N THR A 180 0.64 14.07 -25.65
CA THR A 180 1.26 14.42 -26.95
C THR A 180 0.46 15.50 -27.67
N ALA A 181 1.04 16.10 -28.71
CA ALA A 181 0.37 17.11 -29.53
C ALA A 181 -0.91 16.57 -30.21
N GLU A 182 -0.94 15.28 -30.55
CA GLU A 182 -2.10 14.60 -31.12
C GLU A 182 -3.23 14.42 -30.10
N GLU A 183 -2.87 14.11 -28.85
CA GLU A 183 -3.82 13.88 -27.74
C GLU A 183 -4.45 15.19 -27.26
N LEU A 184 -3.65 16.26 -27.17
CA LEU A 184 -4.14 17.61 -26.85
C LEU A 184 -5.16 18.11 -27.90
N VAL A 185 -4.87 17.91 -29.19
CA VAL A 185 -5.80 18.28 -30.28
C VAL A 185 -7.08 17.43 -30.27
N ALA A 186 -7.03 16.18 -29.78
CA ALA A 186 -8.23 15.38 -29.58
C ALA A 186 -9.13 15.98 -28.47
N LEU A 187 -8.56 16.35 -27.32
CA LEU A 187 -9.29 17.00 -26.22
C LEU A 187 -9.90 18.36 -26.62
N GLU A 188 -9.15 19.18 -27.36
CA GLU A 188 -9.68 20.42 -27.94
C GLU A 188 -10.87 20.17 -28.89
N THR A 189 -10.84 19.07 -29.64
CA THR A 189 -11.90 18.71 -30.59
C THR A 189 -13.17 18.26 -29.87
N GLU A 190 -13.08 17.42 -28.84
CA GLU A 190 -14.24 16.94 -28.07
C GLU A 190 -14.92 18.07 -27.27
N ASN A 191 -14.13 19.00 -26.70
CA ASN A 191 -14.69 20.21 -26.08
C ASN A 191 -15.37 21.13 -27.11
N SER A 192 -14.80 21.29 -28.32
CA SER A 192 -15.40 22.15 -29.37
C SER A 192 -16.70 21.59 -29.96
N GLU A 193 -16.95 20.28 -29.92
CA GLU A 193 -18.26 19.71 -30.27
C GLU A 193 -19.30 19.89 -29.16
N THR A 194 -18.87 20.01 -27.90
CA THR A 194 -19.74 20.30 -26.75
C THR A 194 -20.26 21.74 -26.80
N GLU A 195 -19.38 22.74 -26.92
CA GLU A 195 -19.76 24.16 -26.96
C GLU A 195 -20.69 24.52 -28.15
N ARG A 196 -20.62 23.79 -29.27
CA ARG A 196 -21.49 24.04 -30.42
C ARG A 196 -22.97 23.71 -30.19
N ASN A 197 -23.30 22.87 -29.21
CA ASN A 197 -24.69 22.49 -28.94
C ASN A 197 -25.38 23.44 -27.94
N GLU A 198 -24.65 24.17 -27.10
CA GLU A 198 -25.25 25.15 -26.17
C GLU A 198 -25.58 26.49 -26.82
N SER A 199 -25.02 26.81 -27.99
CA SER A 199 -25.31 28.05 -28.72
C SER A 199 -26.71 28.08 -29.39
N ALA A 200 -27.53 27.04 -29.20
CA ALA A 200 -28.73 26.78 -30.00
C ALA A 200 -30.06 26.69 -29.22
N GLU A 201 -30.11 26.94 -27.90
CA GLU A 201 -31.39 27.02 -27.18
C GLU A 201 -31.46 28.10 -26.08
N ASN A 202 -32.63 28.72 -25.93
CA ASN A 202 -33.01 29.70 -24.90
C ASN A 202 -32.24 31.04 -24.80
N GLN A 203 -32.56 31.96 -25.71
CA GLN A 203 -32.89 33.31 -25.24
C GLN A 203 -34.24 33.26 -24.49
N ILE A 204 -34.30 33.69 -23.22
CA ILE A 204 -35.43 34.39 -22.53
C ILE A 204 -35.15 34.47 -21.01
N GLY A 205 -35.27 35.66 -20.40
CA GLY A 205 -35.23 35.88 -18.94
C GLY A 205 -33.80 35.97 -18.36
N ALA A 206 -33.17 37.11 -18.03
CA ALA A 206 -33.56 38.46 -17.56
C ALA A 206 -33.43 38.68 -16.03
N LEU A 207 -32.81 39.82 -15.69
CA LEU A 207 -32.55 40.45 -14.37
C LEU A 207 -31.39 39.91 -13.49
N GLU A 208 -30.30 40.68 -13.50
CA GLU A 208 -29.75 41.44 -12.35
C GLU A 208 -29.37 40.70 -11.03
N ASN A 209 -28.08 40.72 -10.69
CA ASN A 209 -27.57 41.63 -9.63
C ASN A 209 -26.06 41.94 -9.77
N GLU A 210 -25.55 42.91 -9.00
CA GLU A 210 -24.24 43.58 -9.21
C GLU A 210 -23.10 43.24 -8.21
N THR A 211 -21.88 43.03 -8.74
CA THR A 211 -20.54 43.55 -8.30
C THR A 211 -19.94 43.32 -6.89
N VAL A 212 -18.61 43.61 -6.80
CA VAL A 212 -17.70 43.85 -5.64
C VAL A 212 -16.69 42.70 -5.42
N VAL A 213 -15.35 42.76 -5.61
CA VAL A 213 -14.26 43.80 -5.48
C VAL A 213 -13.77 43.96 -4.02
N GLN A 214 -12.49 43.92 -3.63
CA GLN A 214 -11.16 43.97 -4.31
C GLN A 214 -10.26 42.84 -3.70
N ASP A 215 -9.17 42.27 -4.26
CA ASP A 215 -8.04 42.72 -5.12
C ASP A 215 -6.92 43.52 -4.40
N GLU A 216 -5.81 42.86 -4.01
CA GLU A 216 -4.53 43.50 -3.63
C GLU A 216 -3.32 42.52 -3.69
N GLN A 217 -2.12 43.04 -3.92
CA GLN A 217 -0.85 42.28 -4.13
C GLN A 217 0.10 42.38 -2.93
N LEU A 218 1.07 41.46 -2.81
CA LEU A 218 2.40 41.81 -2.31
C LEU A 218 3.49 40.92 -2.94
N ASP A 219 4.73 41.43 -2.93
CA ASP A 219 5.80 41.07 -3.87
C ASP A 219 7.16 40.92 -3.14
N LEU A 220 8.17 40.40 -3.85
CA LEU A 220 9.61 40.39 -3.55
C LEU A 220 10.12 39.62 -2.31
N LEU A 221 11.02 38.66 -2.55
CA LEU A 221 12.46 38.88 -2.32
C LEU A 221 13.32 37.81 -3.01
N GLU A 222 14.37 38.27 -3.70
CA GLU A 222 15.44 37.44 -4.28
C GLU A 222 16.64 37.39 -3.31
N GLU A 223 17.41 36.30 -3.32
CA GLU A 223 18.77 36.30 -2.76
C GLU A 223 19.68 35.38 -3.61
N GLU A 224 20.76 35.93 -4.18
CA GLU A 224 21.72 35.20 -5.01
C GLU A 224 22.81 34.53 -4.17
N THR A 225 23.24 33.33 -4.54
CA THR A 225 24.49 32.72 -4.03
C THR A 225 25.31 32.11 -5.14
N GLU A 226 26.50 32.67 -5.40
CA GLU A 226 27.52 32.04 -6.24
C GLU A 226 28.08 30.77 -5.57
N GLU A 227 27.96 29.60 -6.21
CA GLU A 227 28.80 28.43 -5.90
C GLU A 227 29.65 28.01 -7.09
N LYS A 228 30.80 27.39 -6.79
CA LYS A 228 31.87 27.13 -7.77
C LYS A 228 31.55 25.92 -8.63
N GLU A 229 31.84 26.03 -9.92
CA GLU A 229 31.93 24.87 -10.81
C GLU A 229 33.00 23.87 -10.32
N ILE A 230 32.56 22.84 -9.61
CA ILE A 230 33.31 21.59 -9.51
C ILE A 230 33.02 20.84 -10.81
N GLU A 231 33.97 20.88 -11.76
CA GLU A 231 33.86 20.18 -13.05
C GLU A 231 33.60 18.69 -12.82
N GLN A 232 32.32 18.29 -12.89
CA GLN A 232 31.91 16.94 -12.60
C GLN A 232 32.38 16.02 -13.72
N LYS A 233 33.50 15.31 -13.51
CA LYS A 233 33.90 14.15 -14.32
C LYS A 233 32.66 13.31 -14.63
N GLY A 234 32.27 13.25 -15.90
CA GLY A 234 31.03 12.59 -16.32
C GLY A 234 31.02 11.10 -15.98
N PHE A 235 29.83 10.49 -15.98
CA PHE A 235 29.62 9.09 -15.59
C PHE A 235 30.65 8.12 -16.20
N LEU A 236 30.93 8.24 -17.51
CA LEU A 236 31.90 7.40 -18.22
C LEU A 236 33.34 7.54 -17.69
N ALA A 237 33.75 8.72 -17.23
CA ALA A 237 35.09 8.92 -16.66
C ALA A 237 35.20 8.28 -15.26
N ARG A 238 34.15 8.38 -14.43
CA ARG A 238 34.11 7.70 -13.12
C ARG A 238 34.07 6.18 -13.28
N LEU A 239 33.31 5.68 -14.26
CA LEU A 239 33.23 4.26 -14.61
C LEU A 239 34.59 3.72 -15.08
N TRP A 240 35.33 4.48 -15.90
CA TRP A 240 36.68 4.08 -16.34
C TRP A 240 37.71 4.08 -15.20
N GLU A 241 37.68 5.06 -14.29
CA GLU A 241 38.56 5.04 -13.10
C GLU A 241 38.25 3.83 -12.20
N TRP A 242 36.98 3.45 -12.04
CA TRP A 242 36.59 2.24 -11.29
C TRP A 242 37.05 0.95 -11.96
N ILE A 243 36.86 0.81 -13.29
CA ILE A 243 37.33 -0.38 -14.04
C ILE A 243 38.84 -0.55 -13.92
N ILE A 244 39.62 0.53 -14.01
CA ILE A 244 41.08 0.47 -13.86
C ILE A 244 41.47 0.03 -12.43
N LEU A 245 40.74 0.48 -11.41
CA LEU A 245 41.00 0.12 -10.00
C LEU A 245 40.64 -1.33 -9.62
N VAL A 246 39.80 -2.01 -10.42
CA VAL A 246 39.35 -3.40 -10.17
C VAL A 246 40.19 -4.44 -10.91
N PHE A 247 40.90 -4.05 -11.97
CA PHE A 247 41.59 -4.97 -12.90
C PHE A 247 43.09 -4.68 -13.11
N ALA A 248 43.74 -3.95 -12.19
CA ALA A 248 45.18 -3.63 -12.19
C ALA A 248 45.90 -4.15 -10.94
#